data_AF-A0AA88H7D9-F1
#
_entry.id   AF-A0AA88H7D9-F1
#
_cell.length_a   1.000
_cell.length_b   1.000
_cell.length_c   1.000
_cell.angle_alpha   90.00
_cell.angle_beta   90.00
_cell.angle_gamma   90.00
#
_symmetry.space_group_name_H-M   'P 1'
#
loop_
_entity.id
_entity.type
_entity.pdbx_description
1 polymer ?
#
loop_
_entity_poly.entity_id
_entity_poly.type
_entity_poly.pdbx_seq_one_letter_code
_entity_poly.pdbx_strand_id
1 'polypeptide(L)'
;MFALQLDESTDVSGEAQVIVFVRYQDYSDIRENILFCQNLQSRTTGEELFKVIDKFFAEGGILWDWCLSVCSDGAAALTGKNNGLMAWIRKKNPKVKWLHCIIHRQALASKRMNAHLHETLNEAVKVINFIKARPLNSRMFKLLCQEMGSEHQHLLLHTEVRWLSRGKILNRLFELRQEVHMFLLEQ
;
A
#
# COMPACT_ATOMS: atom_id res chain seq x y z
N MET A 1 -12.69 20.76 7.15
CA MET A 1 -12.48 20.16 5.81
C MET A 1 -11.60 18.92 5.96
N PHE A 2 -11.80 17.90 5.14
CA PHE A 2 -11.08 16.64 5.25
C PHE A 2 -10.90 15.95 3.89
N ALA A 3 -10.03 14.96 3.85
CA ALA A 3 -9.87 14.01 2.76
C ALA A 3 -10.11 12.58 3.26
N LEU A 4 -10.61 11.72 2.37
CA LEU A 4 -10.80 10.31 2.67
C LEU A 4 -9.77 9.45 1.92
N GLN A 5 -9.34 8.35 2.52
CA GLN A 5 -8.66 7.26 1.84
C GLN A 5 -9.46 5.99 2.06
N LEU A 6 -9.67 5.23 0.98
CA LEU A 6 -10.56 4.09 0.96
C LEU A 6 -9.80 2.89 0.41
N ASP A 7 -9.95 1.76 1.08
CA ASP A 7 -9.52 0.46 0.59
C ASP A 7 -10.64 -0.56 0.82
N GLU A 8 -10.89 -1.39 -0.20
CA GLU A 8 -11.81 -2.51 -0.11
C GLU A 8 -10.98 -3.80 -0.15
N SER A 9 -11.29 -4.72 0.75
CA SER A 9 -10.58 -5.98 0.84
C SER A 9 -11.56 -7.09 1.21
N THR A 10 -11.26 -8.30 0.76
CA THR A 10 -11.97 -9.51 1.18
C THR A 10 -11.12 -10.24 2.21
N ASP A 11 -11.71 -10.57 3.35
CA ASP A 11 -11.01 -11.29 4.41
C ASP A 11 -10.88 -12.80 4.14
N VAL A 12 -10.26 -13.52 5.08
CA VAL A 12 -10.02 -14.97 4.94
C VAL A 12 -11.30 -15.81 4.97
N SER A 13 -12.41 -15.27 5.48
CA SER A 13 -13.73 -15.88 5.44
C SER A 13 -14.48 -15.61 4.13
N GLY A 14 -13.95 -14.76 3.25
CA GLY A 14 -14.61 -14.36 2.02
C GLY A 14 -15.54 -13.16 2.18
N GLU A 15 -15.54 -12.50 3.34
CA GLU A 15 -16.37 -11.33 3.60
C GLU A 15 -15.67 -10.07 3.09
N ALA A 16 -16.39 -9.30 2.27
CA ALA A 16 -15.90 -8.02 1.77
C ALA A 16 -16.05 -6.94 2.85
N GLN A 17 -15.03 -6.11 3.00
CA GLN A 17 -14.99 -5.02 3.98
C GLN A 17 -14.39 -3.77 3.35
N VAL A 18 -14.89 -2.62 3.78
CA VAL A 18 -14.32 -1.31 3.43
C VAL A 18 -13.70 -0.70 4.68
N ILE A 19 -12.45 -0.27 4.55
CA ILE A 19 -11.78 0.56 5.54
C ILE A 19 -11.65 1.98 5.00
N VAL A 20 -12.03 2.93 5.84
CA VAL A 20 -12.01 4.36 5.52
C VAL A 20 -11.10 5.07 6.51
N PHE A 21 -10.10 5.76 5.99
CA PHE A 21 -9.27 6.69 6.76
C PHE A 21 -9.71 8.11 6.46
N VAL A 22 -9.63 8.98 7.47
CA VAL A 22 -9.86 10.41 7.34
C VAL A 22 -8.57 11.15 7.63
N ARG A 23 -8.25 12.12 6.77
CA ARG A 23 -7.14 13.07 6.94
C ARG A 23 -7.71 14.47 7.04
N TYR A 24 -7.40 15.19 8.10
CA TYR A 24 -7.94 16.51 8.36
C TYR A 24 -6.92 17.38 9.10
N GLN A 25 -7.14 18.69 9.06
CA GLN A 25 -6.35 19.64 9.83
C GLN A 25 -7.01 19.85 11.19
N ASP A 26 -6.23 19.66 12.25
CA ASP A 26 -6.57 19.96 13.63
C ASP A 26 -5.63 21.07 14.12
N TYR A 27 -6.14 22.30 14.21
CA TYR A 27 -5.34 23.52 14.41
C TYR A 27 -4.21 23.66 13.37
N SER A 28 -2.95 23.50 13.78
CA SER A 28 -1.78 23.54 12.91
C SER A 28 -1.40 22.19 12.32
N ASP A 29 -1.94 21.09 12.85
CA ASP A 29 -1.42 19.76 12.60
C ASP A 29 -2.32 18.98 11.66
N ILE A 30 -1.71 18.25 10.73
CA ILE A 30 -2.44 17.30 9.90
C ILE A 30 -2.55 16.00 10.67
N ARG A 31 -3.79 15.57 10.93
CA ARG A 31 -4.10 14.29 11.57
C ARG A 31 -4.68 13.31 10.56
N GLU A 32 -4.36 12.05 10.78
CA GLU A 32 -4.86 10.93 9.99
C GLU A 32 -5.30 9.84 10.95
N ASN A 33 -6.54 9.38 10.83
CA ASN A 33 -7.13 8.37 11.71
C ASN A 33 -7.99 7.40 10.90
N ILE A 34 -8.16 6.19 11.40
CA ILE A 34 -9.22 5.29 10.90
C ILE A 34 -10.55 5.95 11.25
N LEU A 35 -11.37 6.21 10.24
CA LEU A 35 -12.72 6.72 10.42
C LEU A 35 -13.66 5.57 10.80
N PHE A 36 -13.64 4.50 10.00
CA PHE A 36 -14.33 3.25 10.31
C PHE A 36 -13.80 2.08 9.46
N CYS A 37 -14.12 0.87 9.88
CA CYS A 37 -14.02 -0.35 9.09
C CYS A 37 -15.36 -1.09 9.19
N GLN A 38 -15.98 -1.43 8.07
CA GLN A 38 -17.30 -2.09 8.05
C GLN A 38 -17.39 -3.14 6.95
N ASN A 39 -18.10 -4.23 7.27
CA ASN A 39 -18.41 -5.28 6.30
C ASN A 39 -19.46 -4.80 5.29
N LEU A 40 -19.31 -5.25 4.05
CA LEU A 40 -20.23 -5.01 2.96
C LEU A 40 -21.16 -6.22 2.86
N GLN A 41 -22.40 -6.07 3.33
CA GLN A 41 -23.35 -7.18 3.45
C GLN A 41 -23.83 -7.77 2.11
N SER A 42 -23.65 -7.05 1.01
CA SER A 42 -24.23 -7.43 -0.29
C SER A 42 -23.17 -7.47 -1.39
N ARG A 43 -22.99 -6.38 -2.13
CA ARG A 43 -22.12 -6.28 -3.29
C ARG A 43 -21.05 -5.21 -3.04
N THR A 44 -19.91 -5.37 -3.69
CA THR A 44 -18.81 -4.39 -3.67
C THR A 44 -18.98 -3.31 -4.75
N THR A 45 -20.22 -2.89 -5.04
CA THR A 45 -20.47 -1.83 -6.04
C THR A 45 -20.21 -0.45 -5.45
N GLY A 46 -19.98 0.53 -6.33
CA GLY A 46 -19.81 1.92 -5.91
C GLY A 46 -21.03 2.50 -5.19
N GLU A 47 -22.23 2.01 -5.48
CA GLU A 47 -23.45 2.41 -4.79
C GLU A 47 -23.53 1.88 -3.36
N GLU A 48 -23.22 0.60 -3.14
CA GLU A 48 -23.25 -0.01 -1.80
C GLU A 48 -22.17 0.62 -0.91
N LEU A 49 -20.96 0.81 -1.44
CA LEU A 49 -19.91 1.56 -0.77
C LEU A 49 -20.36 2.97 -0.38
N PHE A 50 -21.06 3.66 -1.29
CA PHE A 50 -21.58 5.00 -1.03
C PHE A 50 -22.61 4.98 0.10
N LYS A 51 -23.57 4.04 0.09
CA LYS A 51 -24.60 3.92 1.14
C LYS A 51 -23.98 3.72 2.52
N VAL A 52 -22.95 2.88 2.62
CA VAL A 52 -22.23 2.64 3.88
C VAL A 52 -21.58 3.93 4.39
N ILE A 53 -20.86 4.65 3.54
CA ILE A 53 -20.18 5.90 3.92
C ILE A 53 -21.20 7.02 4.22
N ASP A 54 -22.24 7.18 3.39
CA ASP A 54 -23.29 8.21 3.55
C ASP A 54 -24.09 7.99 4.84
N LYS A 55 -24.38 6.73 5.19
CA LYS A 55 -25.01 6.37 6.46
C LYS A 55 -24.13 6.77 7.65
N PHE A 56 -22.84 6.39 7.63
CA PHE A 56 -21.89 6.78 8.67
C PHE A 56 -21.80 8.30 8.82
N PHE A 57 -21.77 9.02 7.69
CA PHE A 57 -21.72 10.48 7.68
C PHE A 57 -22.99 11.09 8.27
N ALA A 58 -24.16 10.58 7.91
CA ALA A 58 -25.43 11.03 8.44
C ALA A 58 -25.54 10.82 9.96
N GLU A 59 -25.16 9.64 10.45
CA GLU A 59 -25.15 9.30 11.88
C GLU A 59 -24.13 10.15 12.67
N GLY A 60 -22.97 10.44 12.07
CA GLY A 60 -21.91 11.26 12.66
C GLY A 60 -22.06 12.78 12.45
N GLY A 61 -23.09 13.24 11.75
CA GLY A 61 -23.27 14.66 11.40
C GLY A 61 -22.17 15.23 10.50
N ILE A 62 -21.51 14.40 9.69
CA ILE A 62 -20.41 14.78 8.79
C ILE A 62 -20.98 15.23 7.45
N LEU A 63 -20.64 16.46 7.02
CA LEU A 63 -21.11 17.02 5.77
C LEU A 63 -20.18 16.68 4.60
N TRP A 64 -20.75 16.22 3.48
CA TRP A 64 -20.02 15.97 2.24
C TRP A 64 -19.38 17.23 1.65
N ASP A 65 -19.95 18.41 1.89
CA ASP A 65 -19.41 19.70 1.47
C ASP A 65 -17.99 19.96 2.00
N TRP A 66 -17.63 19.33 3.12
CA TRP A 66 -16.30 19.46 3.73
C TRP A 66 -15.29 18.43 3.21
N CYS A 67 -15.74 17.45 2.42
CA CYS A 67 -14.87 16.46 1.78
C CYS A 67 -14.18 17.08 0.55
N LEU A 68 -12.88 17.32 0.65
CA LEU A 68 -12.08 17.92 -0.43
C LEU A 68 -11.68 16.88 -1.48
N SER A 69 -11.28 15.69 -1.02
CA SER A 69 -10.79 14.65 -1.90
C SER A 69 -10.98 13.25 -1.33
N VAL A 70 -11.03 12.28 -2.24
CA VAL A 70 -11.11 10.86 -1.93
C VAL A 70 -9.98 10.14 -2.68
N CYS A 71 -9.23 9.31 -1.96
CA CYS A 71 -8.13 8.53 -2.50
C CYS A 71 -8.48 7.04 -2.50
N SER A 72 -8.25 6.34 -3.60
CA SER A 72 -8.48 4.88 -3.70
C SER A 72 -7.61 4.20 -4.76
N ASP A 73 -7.62 2.86 -4.80
CA ASP A 73 -6.82 2.03 -5.72
C ASP A 73 -7.20 2.16 -7.21
N GLY A 74 -8.30 2.85 -7.53
CA GLY A 74 -8.75 3.04 -8.90
C GLY A 74 -9.60 1.90 -9.47
N ALA A 75 -10.03 0.93 -8.65
CA ALA A 75 -10.96 -0.10 -9.08
C ALA A 75 -12.23 0.50 -9.73
N ALA A 76 -12.81 -0.23 -10.67
CA ALA A 76 -13.98 0.25 -11.43
C ALA A 76 -15.19 0.56 -10.51
N ALA A 77 -15.35 -0.20 -9.42
CA ALA A 77 -16.35 0.07 -8.38
C ALA A 77 -16.15 1.43 -7.69
N LEU A 78 -14.92 1.94 -7.62
CA LEU A 78 -14.60 3.21 -6.97
C LEU A 78 -14.64 4.39 -7.95
N THR A 79 -14.10 4.20 -9.15
CA THR A 79 -13.85 5.29 -10.11
C THR A 79 -14.77 5.31 -11.33
N GLY A 80 -15.60 4.28 -11.51
CA GLY A 80 -16.50 4.16 -12.65
C GLY A 80 -17.33 5.42 -12.88
N LYS A 81 -17.39 5.88 -14.14
CA LYS A 81 -17.97 7.17 -14.52
C LYS A 81 -19.43 7.36 -14.06
N ASN A 82 -20.23 6.31 -14.17
CA ASN A 82 -21.67 6.37 -13.92
C ASN A 82 -22.06 5.70 -12.58
N ASN A 83 -21.43 4.55 -12.28
CA ASN A 83 -21.83 3.69 -11.15
C ASN A 83 -20.70 3.49 -10.12
N GLY A 84 -19.56 4.17 -10.28
CA GLY A 84 -18.48 4.13 -9.30
C GLY A 84 -18.81 4.98 -8.08
N LEU A 85 -18.19 4.69 -6.95
CA LEU A 85 -18.33 5.45 -5.70
C LEU A 85 -18.17 6.96 -5.93
N MET A 86 -17.15 7.36 -6.69
CA MET A 86 -16.92 8.78 -6.99
C MET A 86 -18.05 9.44 -7.78
N ALA A 87 -18.80 8.69 -8.59
CA ALA A 87 -19.97 9.22 -9.29
C ALA A 87 -21.10 9.56 -8.29
N TRP A 88 -21.28 8.73 -7.27
CA TRP A 88 -22.25 8.97 -6.20
C TRP A 88 -21.82 10.11 -5.26
N ILE A 89 -20.56 10.15 -4.83
CA ILE A 89 -20.05 11.24 -3.98
C ILE A 89 -20.19 12.59 -4.70
N ARG A 90 -19.92 12.65 -6.02
CA ARG A 90 -20.08 13.88 -6.80
C ARG A 90 -21.52 14.39 -6.89
N LYS A 91 -22.53 13.54 -6.67
CA LYS A 91 -23.92 13.99 -6.55
C LYS A 91 -24.16 14.77 -5.25
N LYS A 92 -23.42 14.46 -4.17
CA LYS A 92 -23.46 15.19 -2.89
C LYS A 92 -22.54 16.40 -2.88
N ASN A 93 -21.34 16.27 -3.44
CA ASN A 93 -20.35 17.34 -3.56
C ASN A 93 -19.66 17.30 -4.94
N PRO A 94 -20.10 18.12 -5.92
CA PRO A 94 -19.53 18.14 -7.26
C PRO A 94 -18.05 18.56 -7.33
N LYS A 95 -17.54 19.24 -6.29
CA LYS A 95 -16.17 19.79 -6.27
C LYS A 95 -15.12 18.78 -5.80
N VAL A 96 -15.55 17.66 -5.20
CA VAL A 96 -14.65 16.63 -4.66
C VAL A 96 -13.68 16.12 -5.73
N LYS A 97 -12.40 15.99 -5.35
CA LYS A 97 -11.37 15.43 -6.23
C LYS A 97 -11.14 13.96 -5.93
N TRP A 98 -10.90 13.18 -6.98
CA TRP A 98 -10.40 11.82 -6.81
C TRP A 98 -8.89 11.82 -7.00
N LEU A 99 -8.20 11.10 -6.13
CA LEU A 99 -6.77 10.86 -6.20
C LEU A 99 -6.53 9.35 -6.30
N HIS A 100 -5.67 8.95 -7.23
CA HIS A 100 -5.28 7.56 -7.33
C HIS A 100 -4.23 7.25 -6.26
N CYS A 101 -4.45 6.19 -5.48
CA CYS A 101 -3.53 5.72 -4.45
C CYS A 101 -2.10 5.58 -5.00
N ILE A 102 -1.17 6.32 -4.41
CA ILE A 102 0.23 6.38 -4.87
C ILE A 102 0.91 5.00 -4.76
N ILE A 103 0.57 4.24 -3.72
CA ILE A 103 1.10 2.89 -3.50
C ILE A 103 0.64 1.95 -4.62
N HIS A 104 -0.65 2.01 -4.97
CA HIS A 104 -1.18 1.22 -6.07
C HIS A 104 -0.61 1.67 -7.43
N ARG A 105 -0.45 2.97 -7.68
CA ARG A 105 0.21 3.48 -8.89
C ARG A 105 1.64 2.97 -9.03
N GLN A 106 2.41 2.97 -7.95
CA GLN A 106 3.76 2.42 -7.95
C GLN A 106 3.74 0.92 -8.23
N ALA A 107 2.83 0.16 -7.62
CA ALA A 107 2.67 -1.26 -7.90
C ALA A 107 2.38 -1.51 -9.39
N LEU A 108 1.44 -0.77 -9.97
CA LEU A 108 1.11 -0.83 -11.40
C LEU A 108 2.32 -0.47 -12.30
N ALA A 109 3.07 0.57 -11.94
CA ALA A 109 4.27 0.95 -12.68
C ALA A 109 5.33 -0.18 -12.66
N SER A 110 5.52 -0.82 -11.50
CA SER A 110 6.47 -1.95 -11.37
C SER A 110 6.05 -3.18 -12.17
N LYS A 111 4.74 -3.41 -12.35
CA LYS A 111 4.20 -4.50 -13.20
C LYS A 111 4.42 -4.25 -14.69
N ARG A 112 4.57 -2.98 -15.10
CA ARG A 112 4.80 -2.58 -16.50
C ARG A 112 6.28 -2.31 -16.82
N MET A 113 7.17 -2.69 -15.92
CA MET A 113 8.61 -2.59 -16.11
C MET A 113 9.05 -3.49 -17.27
N ASN A 114 10.13 -3.14 -17.97
CA ASN A 114 10.64 -4.00 -19.04
C ASN A 114 11.05 -5.38 -18.48
N ALA A 115 11.06 -6.39 -19.34
CA ALA A 115 11.33 -7.78 -18.92
C ALA A 115 12.69 -7.92 -18.20
N HIS A 116 13.74 -7.25 -18.71
CA HIS A 116 15.09 -7.33 -18.15
C HIS A 116 15.20 -6.75 -16.72
N LEU A 117 14.61 -5.58 -16.46
CA LEU A 117 14.61 -4.99 -15.12
C LEU A 117 13.70 -5.78 -14.16
N HIS A 118 12.60 -6.33 -14.67
CA HIS A 118 11.72 -7.19 -13.89
C HIS A 118 12.44 -8.48 -13.45
N GLU A 119 13.16 -9.12 -14.37
CA GLU A 119 13.99 -10.29 -14.10
C GLU A 119 15.10 -9.97 -13.09
N THR A 120 15.82 -8.86 -13.31
CA THR A 120 16.86 -8.39 -12.38
C THR A 120 16.30 -8.17 -10.97
N LEU A 121 15.13 -7.54 -10.84
CA LEU A 121 14.46 -7.34 -9.57
C LEU A 121 14.04 -8.67 -8.92
N ASN A 122 13.55 -9.63 -9.70
CA ASN A 122 13.18 -10.94 -9.19
C ASN A 122 14.40 -11.72 -8.69
N GLU A 123 15.53 -11.68 -9.41
CA GLU A 123 16.78 -12.29 -8.95
C GLU A 123 17.30 -11.64 -7.65
N ALA A 124 17.27 -10.30 -7.57
CA ALA A 124 17.59 -9.59 -6.34
C ALA A 124 16.72 -10.05 -5.16
N VAL A 125 15.40 -10.19 -5.37
CA VAL A 125 14.47 -10.69 -4.35
C VAL A 125 14.79 -12.14 -3.95
N LYS A 126 15.14 -13.01 -4.91
CA LYS A 126 15.53 -14.40 -4.62
C LYS A 126 16.76 -14.48 -3.73
N VAL A 127 17.82 -13.72 -4.04
CA VAL A 127 19.04 -13.66 -3.23
C VAL A 127 18.74 -13.21 -1.80
N ILE A 128 17.95 -12.15 -1.66
CA ILE A 128 17.58 -11.61 -0.35
C ILE A 128 16.77 -12.61 0.45
N ASN A 129 15.77 -13.25 -0.18
CA ASN A 129 14.95 -14.26 0.47
C ASN A 129 15.78 -15.48 0.86
N PHE A 130 16.74 -15.91 0.05
CA PHE A 130 17.65 -17.00 0.40
C PHE A 130 18.45 -16.71 1.68
N ILE A 131 18.99 -15.50 1.81
CA ILE A 131 19.76 -15.08 2.99
C ILE A 131 18.85 -14.87 4.20
N LYS A 132 17.67 -14.25 4.00
CA LYS A 132 16.79 -13.82 5.10
C LYS A 132 15.80 -14.87 5.58
N ALA A 133 15.38 -15.81 4.73
CA ALA A 133 14.36 -16.80 5.10
C ALA A 133 14.88 -17.85 6.10
N ARG A 134 16.20 -18.11 6.10
CA ARG A 134 16.82 -19.06 7.04
C ARG A 134 17.49 -18.31 8.20
N PRO A 135 17.13 -18.60 9.47
CA PRO A 135 17.72 -17.93 10.63
C PRO A 135 19.25 -18.06 10.70
N LEU A 136 19.79 -19.22 10.31
CA LEU A 136 21.24 -19.44 10.28
C LEU A 136 21.92 -18.52 9.26
N ASN A 137 21.45 -18.50 8.01
CA ASN A 137 21.98 -17.62 6.96
C ASN A 137 21.94 -16.16 7.39
N SER A 138 20.81 -15.70 7.97
CA SER A 138 20.70 -14.31 8.42
C SER A 138 21.65 -13.98 9.58
N ARG A 139 22.03 -14.95 10.43
CA ARG A 139 23.04 -14.75 11.49
C ARG A 139 24.45 -14.73 10.91
N MET A 140 24.77 -15.66 10.01
CA MET A 140 26.08 -15.74 9.39
C MET A 140 26.38 -14.51 8.53
N PHE A 141 25.41 -14.09 7.71
CA PHE A 141 25.53 -12.87 6.92
C PHE A 141 25.74 -11.62 7.79
N LYS A 142 25.11 -11.57 8.97
CA LYS A 142 25.33 -10.47 9.94
C LYS A 142 26.78 -10.42 10.40
N LEU A 143 27.35 -11.56 10.76
CA LEU A 143 28.75 -11.66 11.22
C LEU A 143 29.71 -11.21 10.11
N LEU A 144 29.49 -11.69 8.87
CA LEU A 144 30.27 -11.27 7.72
C LEU A 144 30.22 -9.75 7.50
N CYS A 145 29.03 -9.14 7.56
CA CYS A 145 28.91 -7.68 7.45
C CYS A 145 29.66 -6.94 8.58
N GLN A 146 29.69 -7.49 9.79
CA GLN A 146 30.42 -6.90 10.91
C GLN A 146 31.93 -6.97 10.70
N GLU A 147 32.45 -8.10 10.24
CA GLU A 147 33.87 -8.30 9.93
C GLU A 147 34.34 -7.43 8.78
N MET A 148 33.49 -7.22 7.77
CA MET A 148 33.75 -6.35 6.63
C MET A 148 33.57 -4.85 6.95
N GLY A 149 33.12 -4.50 8.16
CA GLY A 149 32.92 -3.11 8.58
C GLY A 149 31.78 -2.40 7.85
N SER A 150 30.79 -3.15 7.37
CA SER A 150 29.67 -2.62 6.59
C SER A 150 28.78 -1.70 7.44
N GLU A 151 28.27 -0.61 6.84
CA GLU A 151 27.31 0.30 7.50
C GLU A 151 26.02 -0.42 7.92
N HIS A 152 25.63 -1.44 7.16
CA HIS A 152 24.45 -2.23 7.41
C HIS A 152 24.81 -3.69 7.64
N GLN A 153 24.18 -4.31 8.65
CA GLN A 153 24.46 -5.71 9.03
C GLN A 153 23.36 -6.68 8.59
N HIS A 154 22.33 -6.16 7.91
CA HIS A 154 21.12 -6.90 7.58
C HIS A 154 20.54 -6.45 6.24
N LEU A 155 20.20 -7.43 5.41
CA LEU A 155 19.28 -7.23 4.30
C LEU A 155 17.85 -7.03 4.81
N LEU A 156 17.05 -6.32 4.01
CA LEU A 156 15.63 -6.07 4.26
C LEU A 156 14.81 -7.16 3.58
N LEU A 157 13.93 -7.84 4.33
CA LEU A 157 13.07 -8.89 3.76
C LEU A 157 12.03 -8.27 2.81
N HIS A 158 11.85 -8.87 1.64
CA HIS A 158 10.75 -8.53 0.74
C HIS A 158 9.52 -9.39 1.02
N THR A 159 8.34 -8.76 1.11
CA THR A 159 7.06 -9.46 0.95
C THR A 159 6.27 -8.79 -0.18
N GLU A 160 5.58 -9.60 -0.98
CA GLU A 160 4.87 -9.11 -2.17
C GLU A 160 3.83 -8.03 -1.84
N VAL A 161 3.22 -8.11 -0.66
CA VAL A 161 2.21 -7.17 -0.15
C VAL A 161 2.78 -5.79 0.22
N ARG A 162 4.10 -5.63 0.41
CA ARG A 162 4.72 -4.35 0.79
C ARG A 162 5.50 -3.74 -0.37
N TRP A 163 4.78 -3.31 -1.42
CA TRP A 163 5.33 -2.75 -2.66
C TRP A 163 6.33 -1.61 -2.46
N LEU A 164 6.10 -0.74 -1.46
CA LEU A 164 7.00 0.37 -1.08
C LEU A 164 8.40 -0.11 -0.64
N SER A 165 8.56 -1.40 -0.31
CA SER A 165 9.84 -1.95 0.13
C SER A 165 10.80 -2.26 -1.02
N ARG A 166 10.31 -2.47 -2.26
CA ARG A 166 11.15 -2.94 -3.38
C ARG A 166 12.37 -2.04 -3.63
N GLY A 167 12.18 -0.72 -3.65
CA GLY A 167 13.28 0.24 -3.82
C GLY A 167 14.28 0.22 -2.66
N LYS A 168 13.79 0.20 -1.41
CA LYS A 168 14.65 0.13 -0.22
C LYS A 168 15.47 -1.15 -0.16
N ILE A 169 14.85 -2.26 -0.57
CA ILE A 169 15.45 -3.59 -0.62
C ILE A 169 16.56 -3.64 -1.67
N LEU A 170 16.31 -3.10 -2.87
CA LEU A 170 17.33 -2.99 -3.91
C LEU A 170 18.50 -2.11 -3.47
N ASN A 171 18.23 -0.94 -2.89
CA ASN A 171 19.29 -0.07 -2.37
C ASN A 171 20.13 -0.80 -1.31
N ARG A 172 19.48 -1.47 -0.35
CA ARG A 172 20.18 -2.26 0.68
C ARG A 172 21.01 -3.39 0.09
N LEU A 173 20.49 -4.10 -0.90
CA LEU A 173 21.22 -5.15 -1.59
C LEU A 173 22.46 -4.59 -2.29
N PHE A 174 22.32 -3.44 -2.94
CA PHE A 174 23.43 -2.78 -3.64
C PHE A 174 24.50 -2.25 -2.70
N GLU A 175 24.09 -1.65 -1.57
CA GLU A 175 24.99 -1.24 -0.47
C GLU A 175 25.82 -2.42 0.02
N LEU A 176 25.19 -3.59 0.20
CA LEU A 176 25.82 -4.82 0.70
C LEU A 176 26.27 -5.81 -0.39
N ARG A 177 26.50 -5.33 -1.62
CA ARG A 177 26.76 -6.22 -2.77
C ARG A 177 28.04 -7.05 -2.62
N GLN A 178 29.05 -6.54 -1.90
CA GLN A 178 30.32 -7.23 -1.71
C GLN A 178 30.16 -8.37 -0.69
N GLU A 179 29.50 -8.09 0.43
CA GLU A 179 29.15 -9.03 1.48
C GLU A 179 28.24 -10.13 0.94
N VAL A 180 27.25 -9.76 0.12
CA VAL A 180 26.34 -10.71 -0.54
C VAL A 180 27.11 -11.61 -1.49
N HIS A 181 28.02 -11.05 -2.30
CA HIS A 181 28.84 -11.84 -3.21
C HIS A 181 29.74 -12.82 -2.45
N MET A 182 30.43 -12.36 -1.40
CA MET A 182 31.25 -13.20 -0.52
C MET A 182 30.42 -14.32 0.12
N PHE A 183 29.27 -13.98 0.71
CA PHE A 183 28.39 -14.93 1.37
C PHE A 183 27.87 -16.04 0.42
N LEU A 184 27.63 -15.72 -0.85
CA LEU A 184 27.18 -16.68 -1.84
C LEU A 184 28.31 -17.57 -2.38
N LEU A 185 29.57 -17.13 -2.33
CA LEU A 185 30.74 -17.94 -2.70
C LEU A 185 31.14 -18.94 -1.62
N GLU A 186 30.84 -18.64 -0.35
CA GLU A 186 31.17 -19.49 0.81
C GLU A 186 30.11 -20.56 1.13
N GLN A 187 29.07 -20.69 0.29
CA GLN A 187 28.02 -21.71 0.39
C GLN A 187 28.45 -23.07 -0.15
#